data_AF-A0A8I1IJN9-F1
#
_entry.id   AF-A0A8I1IJN9-F1
#
_cell.length_a   1.000
_cell.length_b   1.000
_cell.length_c   1.000
_cell.angle_alpha   90.00
_cell.angle_beta   90.00
_cell.angle_gamma   90.00
#
_symmetry.space_group_name_H-M   'P 1'
#
loop_
_entity.id
_entity.type
_entity.pdbx_description
1 polymer ?
#
loop_
_entity_poly.entity_id
_entity_poly.type
_entity_poly.pdbx_seq_one_letter_code
_entity_poly.pdbx_strand_id
1 'polypeptide(L)'
;MFDPALLETVLNGKSFNPKKKHSDHTEYGKVIFAEAVVRANAGEVDFSGFEGLLTRIEGVLKHYAAPIAAAAAPAATTPGAAATP
;
A
#
# COMPACT_ATOMS: atom_id res chain seq x y z
N MET A 1 -3.38 -6.40 5.79
CA MET A 1 -4.59 -7.04 6.34
C MET A 1 -4.49 -6.97 7.85
N PHE A 2 -5.60 -6.74 8.55
CA PHE A 2 -5.59 -6.65 10.01
C PHE A 2 -5.76 -8.02 10.65
N ASP A 3 -5.18 -8.17 11.84
CA ASP A 3 -5.35 -9.37 12.66
C ASP A 3 -6.84 -9.56 13.05
N PRO A 4 -7.37 -10.79 13.04
CA PRO A 4 -8.73 -11.07 13.49
C PRO A 4 -9.02 -10.60 14.91
N ALA A 5 -8.04 -10.68 15.83
CA ALA A 5 -8.22 -10.18 17.19
C ALA A 5 -8.46 -8.66 17.21
N LEU A 6 -7.83 -7.91 16.30
CA LEU A 6 -8.07 -6.48 16.15
C LEU A 6 -9.50 -6.19 15.64
N LEU A 7 -10.03 -7.05 14.77
CA LEU A 7 -11.39 -6.94 14.22
C LEU A 7 -12.47 -7.29 15.26
N GLU A 8 -12.14 -8.08 16.28
CA GLU A 8 -13.04 -8.43 17.39
C GLU A 8 -13.13 -7.35 18.48
N THR A 9 -12.40 -6.23 18.32
CA THR A 9 -12.41 -5.14 19.30
C THR A 9 -13.82 -4.55 19.45
N VAL A 10 -14.39 -4.68 20.64
CA VAL A 10 -15.70 -4.09 20.97
C VAL A 10 -15.50 -2.68 21.49
N LEU A 11 -16.11 -1.69 20.83
CA LEU A 11 -15.96 -0.28 21.17
C LEU A 11 -17.31 0.28 21.61
N ASN A 12 -17.41 0.70 22.88
CA ASN A 12 -18.66 1.15 23.51
C ASN A 12 -19.83 0.16 23.34
N GLY A 13 -19.57 -1.14 23.49
CA GLY A 13 -20.58 -2.19 23.33
C GLY A 13 -20.98 -2.46 21.88
N LYS A 14 -20.30 -1.85 20.90
CA LYS A 14 -20.53 -2.06 19.47
C LYS A 14 -19.44 -2.91 18.86
N SER A 15 -19.79 -3.84 17.98
CA SER A 15 -18.83 -4.66 17.22
C SER A 15 -18.45 -3.99 15.90
N PHE A 16 -17.28 -4.35 15.35
CA PHE A 16 -16.84 -3.87 14.05
C PHE A 16 -17.60 -4.59 12.93
N ASN A 17 -18.31 -3.83 12.09
CA ASN A 17 -18.89 -4.38 10.86
C ASN A 17 -18.38 -3.64 9.60
N PRO A 18 -17.57 -4.30 8.76
CA PRO A 18 -17.08 -3.71 7.51
C PRO A 18 -18.15 -3.61 6.42
N LYS A 19 -19.23 -4.40 6.51
CA LYS A 19 -20.33 -4.42 5.55
C LYS A 19 -21.39 -3.41 5.99
N LYS A 20 -21.48 -2.28 5.28
CA LYS A 20 -22.62 -1.36 5.40
C LYS A 20 -23.92 -2.08 5.03
N LYS A 21 -24.61 -2.67 6.01
CA LYS A 21 -26.07 -2.77 6.01
C LYS A 21 -26.55 -1.83 7.10
N HIS A 22 -26.90 -0.61 6.69
CA HIS A 22 -27.37 0.45 7.59
C HIS A 22 -28.72 0.07 8.19
N SER A 23 -28.73 -0.58 9.36
CA SER A 23 -29.93 -0.69 10.20
C SER A 23 -29.59 -0.93 11.68
N ASP A 24 -28.42 -1.47 12.01
CA ASP A 24 -28.11 -1.84 13.39
C ASP A 24 -27.29 -0.75 14.10
N HIS A 25 -27.92 -0.02 15.02
CA HIS A 25 -27.28 0.95 15.92
C HIS A 25 -26.21 0.32 16.84
N THR A 26 -26.07 -1.00 16.79
CA THR A 26 -25.25 -1.86 17.63
C THR A 26 -23.84 -2.10 17.08
N GLU A 27 -23.51 -1.60 15.88
CA GLU A 27 -22.20 -1.82 15.26
C GLU A 27 -21.53 -0.52 14.84
N TYR A 28 -20.20 -0.51 14.79
CA TYR A 28 -19.42 0.63 14.32
C TYR A 28 -18.70 0.31 13.01
N GLY A 29 -18.63 1.31 12.13
CA GLY A 29 -18.06 1.17 10.79
C GLY A 29 -16.56 1.45 10.72
N LYS A 30 -16.02 1.27 9.51
CA LYS A 30 -14.60 1.48 9.14
C LYS A 30 -13.98 2.83 9.55
N VAL A 31 -14.76 3.92 9.63
CA VAL A 31 -14.24 5.21 10.08
C VAL A 31 -13.90 5.19 11.57
N ILE A 32 -14.85 4.74 12.41
CA ILE A 32 -14.64 4.60 13.86
C ILE A 32 -13.53 3.57 14.14
N PHE A 33 -13.48 2.47 13.38
CA PHE A 33 -12.39 1.50 13.49
C PHE A 33 -11.02 2.14 13.24
N ALA A 34 -10.88 2.92 12.18
CA ALA A 34 -9.62 3.59 11.86
C ALA A 34 -9.22 4.63 12.93
N GLU A 35 -10.15 5.43 13.43
CA GLU A 35 -9.83 6.50 14.39
C GLU A 35 -9.72 6.03 15.84
N ALA A 36 -10.59 5.12 16.28
CA ALA A 36 -10.70 4.76 17.69
C ALA A 36 -9.99 3.44 18.04
N VAL A 37 -9.79 2.54 17.07
CA VAL A 37 -9.06 1.28 17.27
C VAL A 37 -7.65 1.40 16.71
N VAL A 38 -7.53 1.65 15.40
CA VAL A 38 -6.23 1.62 14.71
C VAL A 38 -5.34 2.79 15.13
N ARG A 39 -5.85 4.03 15.14
CA ARG A 39 -5.05 5.20 15.52
C ARG A 39 -4.71 5.23 17.01
N ALA A 40 -5.62 4.79 17.87
CA ALA A 40 -5.36 4.72 19.32
C ALA A 40 -4.30 3.67 19.67
N ASN A 41 -4.30 2.52 18.97
CA ASN A 41 -3.37 1.42 19.20
C ASN A 41 -2.28 1.32 18.13
N ALA A 42 -1.98 2.42 17.42
CA ALA A 42 -1.11 2.38 16.23
C ALA A 42 0.30 1.83 16.51
N GLY A 43 0.78 1.91 17.75
CA GLY A 43 2.06 1.34 18.17
C GLY A 43 2.03 -0.16 18.51
N GLU A 44 0.84 -0.73 18.74
CA GLU A 44 0.65 -2.13 19.12
C GLU A 44 0.00 -2.97 18.01
N VAL A 45 -0.63 -2.30 17.04
CA VAL A 45 -1.26 -2.95 15.88
C VAL A 45 -0.19 -3.60 15.01
N ASP A 46 -0.35 -4.90 14.77
CA ASP A 46 0.47 -5.61 13.78
C ASP A 46 0.05 -5.22 12.36
N PHE A 47 0.97 -4.61 11.61
CA PHE A 47 0.79 -4.28 10.20
C PHE A 47 1.52 -5.25 9.26
N SER A 48 2.13 -6.33 9.78
CA SER A 48 2.89 -7.30 8.99
C SER A 48 2.07 -7.90 7.84
N GLY A 49 0.75 -8.07 8.04
CA GLY A 49 -0.18 -8.50 7.00
C GLY A 49 -0.33 -7.55 5.80
N PHE A 50 0.28 -6.36 5.81
CA PHE A 50 0.34 -5.44 4.67
C PHE A 50 1.67 -5.47 3.92
N GLU A 51 2.72 -6.08 4.47
CA GLU A 51 4.06 -6.09 3.88
C GLU A 51 4.05 -6.62 2.45
N GLY A 52 3.41 -7.76 2.20
CA GLY A 52 3.36 -8.34 0.85
C GLY A 52 2.77 -7.40 -0.22
N LEU A 53 1.80 -6.55 0.16
CA LEU A 53 1.22 -5.55 -0.73
C LEU A 53 2.19 -4.37 -0.94
N LEU A 54 2.76 -3.86 0.15
CA LEU A 54 3.72 -2.74 0.13
C LEU A 54 4.98 -3.09 -0.67
N THR A 55 5.54 -4.29 -0.45
CA THR A 55 6.67 -4.84 -1.20
C THR A 55 6.37 -4.95 -2.69
N ARG A 56 5.13 -5.33 -3.06
CA ARG A 56 4.73 -5.42 -4.47
C ARG A 56 4.60 -4.05 -5.10
N ILE A 57 4.08 -3.06 -4.38
CA ILE A 57 4.03 -1.66 -4.83
C ILE A 57 5.46 -1.14 -5.03
N GLU A 58 6.36 -1.39 -4.07
CA GLU A 58 7.78 -1.02 -4.19
C GLU A 58 8.44 -1.70 -5.41
N GLY A 59 8.15 -2.97 -5.64
CA GLY A 59 8.63 -3.71 -6.81
C GLY A 59 8.18 -3.10 -8.13
N VAL A 60 6.92 -2.68 -8.22
CA VAL A 60 6.38 -1.97 -9.40
C VAL A 60 7.07 -0.61 -9.57
N LEU A 61 7.23 0.16 -8.49
CA LEU A 61 7.94 1.44 -8.54
C LEU A 61 9.38 1.27 -9.05
N LYS A 62 10.12 0.27 -8.55
CA LYS A 62 11.47 -0.06 -9.03
C LYS A 62 11.48 -0.49 -10.51
N HIS A 63 10.52 -1.33 -10.90
CA HIS A 63 10.38 -1.83 -12.26
C HIS A 63 10.14 -0.70 -13.28
N TYR A 64 9.34 0.31 -12.93
CA TYR A 64 9.07 1.47 -13.80
C TYR A 64 10.08 2.62 -13.65
N ALA A 65 10.82 2.70 -12.54
CA ALA A 65 11.90 3.69 -12.37
C ALA A 65 13.11 3.40 -13.29
N ALA A 66 13.47 2.12 -13.48
CA ALA A 66 14.60 1.72 -14.32
C ALA A 66 14.45 2.09 -15.82
N PRO A 67 13.31 1.89 -16.50
CA PRO A 67 13.17 2.22 -17.92
C PRO A 67 13.10 3.72 -18.22
N ILE A 68 12.79 4.59 -17.24
CA ILE A 68 12.76 6.05 -17.46
C ILE A 68 14.18 6.64 -17.53
N ALA A 69 15.16 6.06 -16.84
CA ALA A 69 16.55 6.49 -16.92
C ALA A 69 17.25 6.03 -18.22
N ALA A 70 16.82 4.92 -18.82
CA ALA A 70 17.38 4.41 -20.07
C ALA A 70 16.84 5.09 -21.34
N ALA A 71 15.71 5.79 -21.25
CA ALA A 71 15.14 6.56 -22.37
C ALA A 71 15.72 7.99 -22.50
N ALA A 72 16.63 8.39 -21.61
CA ALA A 72 17.21 9.74 -21.57
C ALA A 72 18.72 9.79 -21.92
N ALA A 73 19.29 8.74 -22.51
CA ALA A 73 20.64 8.80 -23.10
C ALA A 73 20.52 9.11 -24.61
N PRO A 74 20.91 10.33 -25.04
CA PRO A 74 20.63 10.82 -26.39
C PRO A 74 21.61 10.24 -27.42
N ALA A 75 21.09 10.08 -28.63
CA ALA A 75 21.85 9.91 -29.85
C ALA A 75 22.91 11.01 -30.01
N ALA A 76 24.19 10.64 -29.95
CA ALA A 76 25.29 11.40 -30.56
C ALA A 76 26.53 10.51 -30.65
N THR A 77 26.81 9.97 -31.84
CA THR A 77 28.09 10.10 -32.57
C THR A 77 28.12 9.09 -33.72
N THR A 78 27.71 9.53 -34.91
CA THR A 78 28.44 9.15 -36.13
C THR A 78 29.62 10.11 -36.22
N PRO A 79 30.83 9.59 -36.52
CA PRO A 79 31.45 10.05 -37.76
C PRO A 79 32.03 8.86 -38.53
N GLY A 80 31.67 8.77 -39.81
CA GLY A 80 32.48 8.03 -40.76
C GLY A 80 33.80 8.76 -41.03
N ALA A 81 34.86 8.01 -41.25
CA ALA A 81 35.84 8.23 -42.31
C ALA A 81 36.98 7.20 -42.23
N ALA A 82 37.25 6.59 -43.38
CA ALA A 82 38.55 6.11 -43.87
C ALA A 82 39.19 4.88 -43.20
N ALA A 83 39.31 3.80 -43.95
CA ALA A 83 40.62 3.29 -44.41
C ALA A 83 40.44 2.09 -45.36
N THR A 84 40.79 2.29 -46.62
CA THR A 84 41.18 1.24 -47.58
C THR A 84 42.71 1.11 -47.53
N PRO A 85 43.25 -0.08 -47.83
CA PRO A 85 44.35 -0.14 -48.78
C PRO A 85 44.02 -0.95 -50.03
#